data_AF-R7D0D0-F1
#
_entry.id   AF-R7D0D0-F1
#
_cell.length_a   1.000
_cell.length_b   1.000
_cell.length_c   1.000
_cell.angle_alpha   90.00
_cell.angle_beta   90.00
_cell.angle_gamma   90.00
#
_symmetry.space_group_name_H-M   'P 1'
#
loop_
_entity.id
_entity.type
_entity.pdbx_description
1 polymer ?
#
loop_
_entity_poly.entity_id
_entity_poly.type
_entity_poly.pdbx_seq_one_letter_code
_entity_poly.pdbx_strand_id
1 'polypeptide(L)'
;MLCTSGVLLFVACHSDQTKEALTAADEQQQTTEANFLKLSLDEYQHLSPAEKEARRSIFKLGQYVLLDSINHCYKLTISKEEAVKQDIPAADYDSFVAEMEKANQTIQEYMKAGKSIQLTDPQKKE
;
A
#
# COMPACT_ATOMS: atom_id res chain seq x y z
N MET A 1 -50.93 -46.65 -22.47
CA MET A 1 -50.99 -45.18 -22.59
C MET A 1 -49.58 -44.65 -22.38
N LEU A 2 -49.05 -43.97 -23.40
CA LEU A 2 -47.81 -43.19 -23.34
C LEU A 2 -47.98 -41.95 -22.45
N CYS A 3 -46.88 -41.49 -21.84
CA CYS A 3 -46.39 -40.10 -21.80
C CYS A 3 -45.10 -40.09 -20.95
N THR A 4 -43.92 -40.29 -21.53
CA THR A 4 -42.99 -39.29 -22.11
C THR A 4 -42.25 -38.42 -21.07
N SER A 5 -40.94 -38.68 -21.00
CA SER A 5 -39.78 -37.78 -20.86
C SER A 5 -40.00 -36.37 -20.33
N GLY A 6 -39.21 -36.03 -19.30
CA GLY A 6 -39.03 -34.66 -18.81
C GLY A 6 -37.61 -34.40 -18.33
N VAL A 7 -36.68 -34.33 -19.29
CA VAL A 7 -35.50 -33.45 -19.33
C VAL A 7 -34.61 -33.37 -18.07
N LEU A 8 -33.59 -34.22 -18.03
CA LEU A 8 -32.26 -33.90 -17.48
C LEU A 8 -31.62 -32.82 -18.36
N LEU A 9 -31.67 -31.53 -17.98
CA LEU A 9 -30.73 -30.53 -18.52
C LEU A 9 -30.79 -29.15 -17.80
N PHE A 10 -30.20 -28.99 -16.62
CA PHE A 10 -29.81 -27.65 -16.11
C PHE A 10 -28.67 -27.74 -15.08
N VAL A 11 -27.48 -28.20 -15.48
CA VAL A 11 -26.28 -28.11 -14.59
C VAL A 11 -25.04 -27.54 -15.30
N ALA A 12 -25.07 -27.23 -16.61
CA ALA A 12 -23.88 -26.73 -17.29
C ALA A 12 -23.70 -25.19 -17.30
N CYS A 13 -24.77 -24.39 -17.24
CA CYS A 13 -24.64 -22.93 -17.39
C CYS A 13 -24.34 -22.15 -16.10
N HIS A 14 -24.45 -22.76 -14.91
CA HIS A 14 -24.14 -22.05 -13.66
C HIS A 14 -22.64 -21.93 -13.42
N SER A 15 -21.83 -22.86 -13.94
CA SER A 15 -20.39 -22.96 -13.62
C SER A 15 -19.51 -21.96 -14.35
N ASP A 16 -19.86 -21.55 -15.57
CA ASP A 16 -19.07 -20.56 -16.32
C ASP A 16 -19.38 -19.13 -15.86
N GLN A 17 -20.65 -18.84 -15.56
CA GLN A 17 -21.06 -17.53 -15.05
C GLN A 17 -20.51 -17.23 -13.64
N THR A 18 -20.26 -18.27 -12.83
CA THR A 18 -19.59 -18.08 -11.52
C THR A 18 -18.11 -17.77 -11.69
N LYS A 19 -17.42 -18.42 -12.63
CA LYS A 19 -15.97 -18.21 -12.85
C LYS A 19 -15.69 -16.81 -13.37
N GLU A 20 -16.46 -16.32 -14.34
CA GLU A 20 -16.30 -14.97 -14.87
C GLU A 20 -16.57 -13.89 -13.80
N ALA A 21 -17.57 -14.11 -12.95
CA ALA A 21 -17.86 -13.21 -11.84
C ALA A 21 -16.74 -13.21 -10.78
N LEU A 22 -16.14 -14.37 -10.49
CA LEU A 22 -15.01 -14.50 -9.57
C LEU A 22 -13.75 -13.81 -10.11
N THR A 23 -13.44 -13.98 -11.40
CA THR A 23 -12.28 -13.32 -12.02
C THR A 23 -12.44 -11.81 -12.08
N ALA A 24 -13.65 -11.31 -12.39
CA ALA A 24 -13.92 -9.88 -12.40
C ALA A 24 -13.83 -9.26 -10.99
N ALA A 25 -14.30 -9.97 -9.96
CA ALA A 25 -14.20 -9.51 -8.58
C ALA A 25 -12.75 -9.45 -8.07
N ASP A 26 -11.93 -10.45 -8.42
CA ASP A 26 -10.51 -10.48 -8.07
C ASP A 26 -9.73 -9.34 -8.76
N GLU A 27 -9.95 -9.13 -10.06
CA GLU A 27 -9.32 -8.02 -10.80
C GLU A 27 -9.72 -6.64 -10.24
N GLN A 28 -10.98 -6.49 -9.83
CA GLN A 28 -11.45 -5.26 -9.18
C GLN A 28 -10.79 -5.03 -7.81
N GLN A 29 -10.62 -6.09 -7.00
CA GLN A 29 -9.90 -6.00 -5.74
C GLN A 29 -8.44 -5.60 -5.96
N GLN A 30 -7.74 -6.28 -6.87
CA GLN A 30 -6.35 -5.97 -7.20
C GLN A 30 -6.18 -4.55 -7.71
N THR A 31 -7.10 -4.07 -8.55
CA THR A 31 -7.09 -2.67 -9.03
C THR A 31 -7.27 -1.68 -7.87
N THR A 32 -8.15 -1.99 -6.93
CA THR A 32 -8.37 -1.14 -5.74
C THR A 32 -7.11 -1.08 -4.88
N GLU A 33 -6.46 -2.22 -4.66
CA GLU A 33 -5.22 -2.30 -3.90
C GLU A 33 -4.04 -1.60 -4.61
N ALA A 34 -3.89 -1.80 -5.92
CA ALA A 34 -2.89 -1.11 -6.73
C ALA A 34 -3.05 0.42 -6.62
N ASN A 35 -4.29 0.91 -6.73
CA ASN A 35 -4.61 2.32 -6.58
C ASN A 35 -4.28 2.87 -5.19
N PHE A 36 -4.54 2.09 -4.13
CA PHE A 36 -4.14 2.45 -2.76
C PHE A 36 -2.62 2.58 -2.64
N LEU A 37 -1.87 1.67 -3.26
CA LEU A 37 -0.41 1.67 -3.29
C LEU A 37 0.21 2.57 -4.37
N LYS A 38 -0.60 3.38 -5.07
CA LYS A 38 -0.17 4.26 -6.17
C LYS A 38 0.66 3.53 -7.23
N LEU A 39 0.24 2.32 -7.57
CA LEU A 39 0.80 1.49 -8.64
C LEU A 39 -0.25 1.33 -9.73
N SER A 40 0.21 1.12 -10.97
CA SER A 40 -0.63 0.50 -12.00
C SER A 40 -0.95 -0.94 -11.62
N LEU A 41 -2.02 -1.50 -12.21
CA LEU A 41 -2.38 -2.90 -12.00
C LEU A 41 -1.24 -3.84 -12.41
N ASP A 42 -0.56 -3.54 -13.52
CA ASP A 42 0.58 -4.30 -14.03
C ASP A 42 1.75 -4.30 -13.04
N GLU A 43 2.15 -3.14 -12.53
CA GLU A 43 3.20 -3.04 -11.50
C GLU A 43 2.81 -3.83 -10.25
N TYR A 44 1.57 -3.70 -9.78
CA TYR A 44 1.09 -4.43 -8.62
C TYR A 44 1.15 -5.95 -8.85
N GLN A 45 0.75 -6.45 -10.01
CA GLN A 45 0.78 -7.89 -10.33
C GLN A 45 2.19 -8.45 -10.40
N HIS A 46 3.18 -7.65 -10.78
CA HIS A 46 4.59 -8.04 -10.82
C HIS A 46 5.29 -8.04 -9.44
N LEU A 47 4.70 -7.42 -8.42
CA LEU A 47 5.25 -7.47 -7.06
C LEU A 47 4.96 -8.82 -6.39
N SER A 48 5.97 -9.35 -5.71
CA SER A 48 5.79 -10.47 -4.78
C SER A 48 4.89 -10.07 -3.61
N PRO A 49 4.26 -11.04 -2.90
CA PRO A 49 3.46 -10.73 -1.72
C PRO A 49 4.22 -9.93 -0.65
N ALA A 50 5.51 -10.22 -0.46
CA ALA A 50 6.35 -9.50 0.50
C ALA A 50 6.57 -8.03 0.09
N GLU A 51 6.80 -7.77 -1.20
CA GLU A 51 6.97 -6.40 -1.70
C GLU A 51 5.66 -5.60 -1.64
N LYS A 52 4.52 -6.24 -1.90
CA LYS A 52 3.20 -5.62 -1.71
C LYS A 52 2.99 -5.19 -0.27
N GLU A 53 3.35 -6.05 0.69
CA GLU A 53 3.20 -5.74 2.11
C GLU A 53 4.18 -4.65 2.56
N ALA A 54 5.46 -4.73 2.18
CA ALA A 54 6.43 -3.68 2.47
C ALA A 54 5.98 -2.32 1.89
N ARG A 55 5.45 -2.30 0.66
CA ARG A 55 4.90 -1.09 0.04
C ARG A 55 3.68 -0.57 0.81
N ARG A 56 2.79 -1.47 1.28
CA ARG A 56 1.64 -1.12 2.11
C ARG A 56 2.07 -0.47 3.42
N SER A 57 3.06 -1.05 4.11
CA SER A 57 3.64 -0.48 5.32
C SER A 57 4.21 0.92 5.08
N ILE A 58 4.97 1.12 4.00
CA ILE A 58 5.51 2.44 3.61
C ILE A 58 4.38 3.45 3.40
N PHE A 59 3.32 3.09 2.69
CA PHE A 59 2.19 4.00 2.45
C PHE A 59 1.42 4.36 3.71
N LYS A 60 1.19 3.38 4.59
CA LYS A 60 0.53 3.62 5.89
C LYS A 60 1.39 4.54 6.76
N LEU A 61 2.68 4.23 6.93
CA LEU A 61 3.62 5.04 7.73
C LEU A 61 3.82 6.44 7.16
N GLY A 62 3.81 6.59 5.82
CA GLY A 62 3.89 7.87 5.13
C GLY A 62 2.79 8.86 5.55
N GLN A 63 1.62 8.37 5.95
CA GLN A 63 0.52 9.22 6.46
C GLN A 63 0.84 9.87 7.82
N TYR A 64 1.86 9.37 8.52
CA TYR A 64 2.28 9.84 9.84
C TYR A 64 3.59 10.62 9.80
N VAL A 65 4.17 10.85 8.62
CA VAL A 65 5.38 11.66 8.48
C VAL A 65 5.03 13.13 8.60
N LEU A 66 5.76 13.86 9.44
CA LEU A 66 5.65 15.30 9.62
C LEU A 66 7.04 15.94 9.50
N LEU A 67 7.10 17.13 8.91
CA LEU A 67 8.31 17.97 8.95
C LEU A 67 8.37 18.79 10.26
N ASP A 68 9.38 18.55 11.08
CA ASP A 68 9.78 19.49 12.11
C ASP A 68 10.52 20.67 11.48
N SER A 69 9.81 21.78 11.27
CA SER A 69 10.36 22.96 10.59
C SER A 69 11.43 23.70 11.42
N ILE A 70 11.50 23.47 12.73
CA ILE A 70 12.49 24.10 13.61
C ILE A 70 13.80 23.32 13.52
N ASN A 71 13.71 21.99 13.58
CA ASN A 71 14.87 21.11 13.58
C ASN A 71 15.28 20.67 12.16
N HIS A 72 14.48 21.01 11.14
CA HIS A 72 14.65 20.62 9.75
C HIS A 72 14.83 19.10 9.59
N CYS A 73 13.92 18.33 10.20
CA CYS A 73 13.94 16.88 10.14
C CYS A 73 12.52 16.31 10.03
N TYR A 74 12.41 15.15 9.40
CA TYR A 74 11.18 14.35 9.36
C TYR A 74 11.07 13.48 10.59
N LYS A 75 9.83 13.32 11.10
CA LYS A 75 9.50 12.43 12.20
C LYS A 75 8.19 11.71 11.94
N LEU A 76 8.02 10.56 12.59
CA LEU A 76 6.74 9.88 12.68
C LEU A 76 5.92 10.41 13.86
N THR A 77 4.63 10.63 13.64
CA THR A 77 3.67 11.01 14.69
C THR A 77 2.99 9.80 15.34
N ILE A 78 3.16 8.61 14.77
CA ILE A 78 2.66 7.34 15.31
C ILE A 78 3.78 6.60 16.05
N SER A 79 3.44 5.89 17.14
CA SER A 79 4.39 5.01 17.82
C SER A 79 4.47 3.64 17.15
N LYS A 80 5.52 2.87 17.46
CA LYS A 80 5.67 1.50 16.97
C LYS A 80 4.52 0.60 17.40
N GLU A 81 4.09 0.73 18.65
CA GLU A 81 3.00 -0.07 19.21
C GLU A 81 1.68 0.21 18.49
N GLU A 82 1.41 1.48 18.17
CA GLU A 82 0.21 1.86 17.45
C GLU A 82 0.26 1.46 15.98
N ALA A 83 1.44 1.53 15.34
CA ALA A 83 1.63 1.02 13.99
C ALA A 83 1.36 -0.49 13.91
N VAL A 84 1.85 -1.28 14.87
CA VAL A 84 1.60 -2.73 14.94
C VAL A 84 0.11 -3.05 15.08
N LYS A 85 -0.65 -2.27 15.85
CA LYS A 85 -2.12 -2.43 15.93
C LYS A 85 -2.85 -2.14 14.62
N GLN A 86 -2.20 -1.43 13.70
CA GLN A 86 -2.73 -1.11 12.37
C GLN A 86 -2.17 -2.03 11.28
N ASP A 87 -1.73 -3.23 11.67
CA ASP A 87 -1.16 -4.23 10.77
C ASP A 87 0.05 -3.68 9.99
N ILE A 88 0.97 -3.02 10.69
CA ILE A 88 2.28 -2.67 10.16
C ILE A 88 3.30 -3.54 10.90
N PRO A 89 4.02 -4.44 10.21
CA PRO A 89 5.05 -5.25 10.84
C PRO A 89 6.09 -4.40 11.58
N ALA A 90 6.48 -4.83 12.77
CA ALA A 90 7.48 -4.14 13.58
C ALA A 90 8.80 -3.91 12.83
N ALA A 91 9.20 -4.89 11.99
CA ALA A 91 10.40 -4.79 11.16
C ALA A 91 10.30 -3.70 10.09
N ASP A 92 9.12 -3.53 9.48
CA ASP A 92 8.88 -2.48 8.48
C ASP A 92 8.91 -1.09 9.12
N TYR A 93 8.33 -0.97 10.33
CA TYR A 93 8.44 0.26 11.13
C TYR A 93 9.91 0.61 11.41
N ASP A 94 10.69 -0.35 11.90
CA ASP A 94 12.11 -0.14 12.22
C ASP A 94 12.93 0.25 10.98
N SER A 95 12.69 -0.43 9.85
CA SER A 95 13.33 -0.10 8.57
C SER A 95 12.96 1.30 8.09
N PHE A 96 11.69 1.69 8.21
CA PHE A 96 11.23 3.02 7.81
C PHE A 96 11.87 4.13 8.65
N VAL A 97 11.94 3.94 9.98
CA VAL A 97 12.63 4.87 10.87
C VAL A 97 14.10 5.00 10.51
N ALA A 98 14.79 3.89 10.26
CA ALA A 98 16.20 3.92 9.87
C ALA A 98 16.45 4.68 8.56
N GLU A 99 15.61 4.50 7.53
CA GLU A 99 15.71 5.26 6.28
C GLU A 99 15.38 6.75 6.47
N MET A 100 14.38 7.07 7.30
CA MET A 100 14.05 8.45 7.66
C MET A 100 15.21 9.13 8.41
N GLU A 101 15.88 8.43 9.31
CA GLU A 101 17.07 8.93 10.02
C GLU A 101 18.23 9.23 9.06
N LYS A 102 18.49 8.35 8.08
CA LYS A 102 19.49 8.59 7.02
C LYS A 102 19.15 9.81 6.17
N ALA A 103 17.88 9.96 5.80
CA ALA A 103 17.41 11.14 5.06
C ALA A 103 17.62 12.42 5.88
N ASN A 104 17.27 12.39 7.17
CA ASN A 104 17.50 13.51 8.09
C ASN A 104 18.98 13.87 8.23
N GLN A 105 19.87 12.87 8.35
CA GLN A 105 21.32 13.10 8.37
C GLN A 105 21.79 13.81 7.09
N THR A 106 21.33 13.35 5.93
CA THR A 106 21.65 13.95 4.63
C THR A 106 21.19 15.41 4.54
N ILE A 107 19.98 15.71 5.02
CA ILE A 107 19.45 17.09 5.08
C ILE A 107 20.37 17.98 5.91
N GLN A 108 20.76 17.53 7.10
CA GLN A 108 21.62 18.28 8.01
C GLN A 108 23.01 18.51 7.41
N GLU A 109 23.58 17.53 6.72
CA GLU A 109 24.86 17.67 6.02
C GLU A 109 24.80 18.73 4.92
N TYR A 110 23.74 18.72 4.11
CA TYR A 110 23.55 19.73 3.07
C TYR A 110 23.34 21.13 3.63
N MET A 111 22.58 21.27 4.72
CA MET A 111 22.43 22.56 5.41
C MET A 111 23.77 23.07 5.96
N LYS A 112 24.58 22.21 6.59
CA LYS A 112 25.92 22.55 7.08
C LYS A 112 26.86 22.97 5.94
N ALA A 113 26.70 22.37 4.76
CA ALA A 113 27.45 22.74 3.55
C ALA A 113 26.95 24.04 2.89
N GLY A 114 25.97 24.74 3.49
CA GLY A 114 25.40 25.98 2.95
C GLY A 114 24.54 25.78 1.70
N LYS A 115 24.11 24.54 1.41
CA LYS A 115 23.22 24.27 0.28
C LYS A 115 21.80 24.71 0.63
N SER A 116 21.14 25.37 -0.31
CA SER A 116 19.71 25.63 -0.20
C SER A 116 18.93 24.34 -0.45
N ILE A 117 18.06 23.98 0.49
CA ILE A 117 17.17 22.83 0.39
C ILE A 117 15.75 23.33 0.66
N GLN A 118 14.81 22.92 -0.19
CA GLN A 118 13.39 23.10 0.08
C GLN A 118 12.85 21.79 0.65
N LEU A 119 12.33 21.85 1.88
CA LEU A 119 11.67 20.73 2.54
C LEU A 119 10.17 20.97 2.53
N THR A 120 9.43 19.98 2.04
CA THR A 120 7.97 20.01 2.05
C THR A 120 7.46 19.14 3.18
N ASP A 121 6.48 19.64 3.91
CA ASP A 121 5.71 18.85 4.86
C ASP A 121 4.66 18.04 4.10
N PRO A 122 4.72 16.69 4.11
CA PRO A 122 3.75 15.85 3.40
C PRO A 122 2.30 16.06 3.85
N GLN A 123 2.07 16.58 5.07
CA GLN A 123 0.73 16.79 5.61
C GLN A 123 0.18 18.21 5.37
N LYS A 124 1.02 19.14 4.92
CA LYS A 124 0.58 20.51 4.67
C LYS A 124 -0.17 20.55 3.34
N LYS A 125 -1.48 20.82 3.40
CA LYS A 125 -2.27 21.14 2.21
C LYS A 125 -1.80 22.48 1.64
N GLU A 126 -1.53 22.51 0.34
CA GLU A 126 -1.27 23.73 -0.43
C GLU A 126 -2.49 24.65 -0.47
#